data_AF-A0A2D7IA68-F1
#
_entry.id   AF-A0A2D7IA68-F1
#
_cell.length_a   1.000
_cell.length_b   1.000
_cell.length_c   1.000
_cell.angle_alpha   90.00
_cell.angle_beta   90.00
_cell.angle_gamma   90.00
#
_symmetry.space_group_name_H-M   'P 1'
#
loop_
_entity.id
_entity.type
_entity.pdbx_description
1 polymer ?
#
loop_
_entity_poly.entity_id
_entity_poly.type
_entity_poly.pdbx_seq_one_letter_code
_entity_poly.pdbx_strand_id
1 'polypeptide(L)'
;MKERIIGLLTIAAAIVVLSFIYLKGDGLAEIEQRIEARQSVTVEEALIQADLIYPWIIQLGAFQDLEDAKSLAKQFERKGYNTYVSSKDFSGKKIFRVRIRPSFEDEEVDPIIKRLERGDYEFQVLGKGQQ
;
A
#
# COMPACT_ATOMS: atom_id res chain seq x y z
N MET A 1 -24.36 -44.69 -37.64
CA MET A 1 -23.19 -44.31 -36.82
C MET A 1 -22.80 -42.83 -36.89
N LYS A 2 -23.23 -42.07 -37.92
CA LYS A 2 -22.89 -40.65 -38.14
C LYS A 2 -23.61 -39.68 -37.17
N GLU A 3 -24.85 -39.98 -36.77
CA GLU A 3 -25.70 -39.06 -36.00
C GLU A 3 -25.34 -38.96 -34.51
N ARG A 4 -24.75 -40.02 -33.94
CA ARG A 4 -24.28 -40.04 -32.55
C ARG A 4 -23.00 -39.22 -32.34
N ILE A 5 -22.22 -39.00 -33.41
CA ILE A 5 -20.96 -38.24 -33.37
C ILE A 5 -21.27 -36.73 -33.43
N ILE A 6 -22.29 -36.33 -34.20
CA ILE A 6 -22.70 -34.93 -34.35
C ILE A 6 -23.27 -34.39 -33.02
N GLY A 7 -24.08 -35.17 -32.31
CA GLY A 7 -24.63 -34.78 -31.01
C GLY A 7 -23.58 -34.64 -29.89
N LEU A 8 -22.48 -35.39 -29.95
CA LEU A 8 -21.41 -35.32 -28.95
C LEU A 8 -20.52 -34.08 -29.17
N LEU A 9 -20.34 -33.69 -30.43
CA LEU A 9 -19.60 -32.49 -30.83
C LEU A 9 -20.33 -31.20 -30.45
N THR A 10 -21.67 -31.18 -30.55
CA THR A 10 -22.48 -30.03 -30.13
C THR A 10 -22.53 -29.87 -28.61
N ILE A 11 -22.59 -30.97 -27.86
CA ILE A 11 -22.51 -30.93 -26.38
C ILE A 11 -21.14 -30.44 -25.92
N ALA A 12 -20.04 -30.91 -26.54
CA ALA A 12 -18.70 -30.42 -26.22
C ALA A 12 -18.55 -28.92 -26.51
N ALA A 13 -19.07 -28.44 -27.64
CA ALA A 13 -19.08 -27.01 -27.97
C ALA A 13 -19.92 -26.19 -26.96
N ALA A 14 -21.08 -26.71 -26.55
CA ALA A 14 -21.92 -26.07 -25.54
C ALA A 14 -21.23 -25.99 -24.16
N ILE A 15 -20.50 -27.05 -23.76
CA ILE A 15 -19.72 -27.07 -22.52
C ILE A 15 -18.56 -26.07 -22.58
N VAL A 16 -17.89 -25.92 -23.72
CA VAL A 16 -16.82 -24.93 -23.89
C VAL A 16 -17.37 -23.50 -23.82
N VAL A 17 -18.50 -23.23 -24.47
CA VAL A 17 -19.17 -21.92 -24.40
C VAL A 17 -19.66 -21.63 -22.99
N LEU A 18 -20.29 -22.61 -22.32
CA LEU A 18 -20.74 -22.47 -20.94
C LEU A 18 -19.56 -22.27 -19.99
N SER A 19 -18.46 -23.00 -20.18
CA SER A 19 -17.21 -22.80 -19.41
C SER A 19 -16.66 -21.40 -19.61
N PHE A 20 -16.66 -20.87 -20.83
CA PHE A 20 -16.24 -19.48 -21.09
C PHE A 20 -17.16 -18.44 -20.43
N ILE A 21 -18.46 -18.73 -20.29
CA ILE A 21 -19.42 -17.86 -19.59
C ILE A 21 -19.16 -17.91 -18.07
N TYR A 22 -18.87 -19.08 -17.50
CA TYR A 22 -18.58 -19.24 -16.06
C TYR A 22 -17.16 -18.83 -15.64
N LEU A 23 -16.16 -18.88 -16.56
CA LEU A 23 -14.79 -18.43 -16.31
C LEU A 23 -14.59 -16.91 -16.47
N LYS A 24 -15.57 -16.19 -17.04
CA LYS A 24 -15.66 -14.72 -16.94
C LYS A 24 -16.30 -14.29 -15.62
N GLY A 25 -16.01 -14.99 -14.53
CA GLY A 25 -16.42 -14.57 -13.20
C GLY A 25 -15.68 -13.30 -12.81
N ASP A 26 -16.42 -12.27 -12.42
CA ASP A 26 -15.95 -10.97 -11.92
C ASP A 26 -14.94 -11.03 -10.74
N GLY A 27 -14.65 -12.23 -10.23
CA GLY A 27 -13.69 -12.45 -9.14
C GLY A 27 -12.24 -12.12 -9.48
N LEU A 28 -11.83 -12.10 -10.75
CA LEU A 28 -10.49 -11.64 -11.14
C LEU A 28 -10.38 -10.10 -11.11
N ALA A 29 -11.44 -9.41 -11.54
CA ALA A 29 -11.50 -7.95 -11.48
C ALA A 29 -11.48 -7.45 -10.03
N GLU A 30 -12.11 -8.18 -9.11
CA GLU A 30 -12.08 -7.84 -7.68
C GLU A 30 -10.71 -8.08 -7.03
N ILE A 31 -9.91 -9.03 -7.54
CA ILE A 31 -8.51 -9.22 -7.10
C ILE A 31 -7.63 -8.09 -7.62
N GLU A 32 -7.78 -7.68 -8.89
CA GLU A 32 -7.03 -6.55 -9.46
C GLU A 32 -7.39 -5.23 -8.77
N GLN A 33 -8.67 -4.99 -8.51
CA GLN A 33 -9.15 -3.80 -7.80
C GLN A 33 -8.71 -3.78 -6.32
N ARG A 34 -8.55 -4.94 -5.68
CA ARG A 34 -7.94 -5.07 -4.34
C ARG A 34 -6.42 -4.96 -4.34
N ILE A 35 -5.74 -5.26 -5.45
CA ILE A 35 -4.30 -5.02 -5.62
C ILE A 35 -4.05 -3.52 -5.84
N GLU A 36 -4.86 -2.84 -6.66
CA GLU A 36 -4.80 -1.37 -6.81
C GLU A 36 -5.16 -0.65 -5.49
N ALA A 37 -6.22 -1.08 -4.79
CA ALA A 37 -6.58 -0.53 -3.48
C ALA A 37 -5.60 -0.92 -2.35
N ARG A 38 -4.70 -1.89 -2.55
CA ARG A 38 -3.54 -2.16 -1.67
C ARG A 38 -2.24 -1.54 -2.17
N GLN A 39 -2.21 -1.06 -3.40
CA GLN A 39 -1.13 -0.25 -3.97
C GLN A 39 -1.28 1.23 -3.62
N SER A 40 -2.38 1.63 -2.97
CA SER A 40 -2.45 2.83 -2.14
C SER A 40 -1.60 2.69 -0.87
N VAL A 41 -0.34 2.26 -0.99
CA VAL A 41 0.67 2.96 -0.20
C VAL A 41 0.59 4.36 -0.76
N THR A 42 -0.06 5.25 -0.03
CA THR A 42 -0.21 6.64 -0.42
C THR A 42 1.20 7.21 -0.56
N VAL A 43 1.73 7.12 -1.78
CA VAL A 43 2.77 8.00 -2.26
C VAL A 43 2.02 9.30 -2.41
N GLU A 44 1.91 10.03 -1.29
CA GLU A 44 1.41 11.39 -1.29
C GLU A 44 2.39 12.17 -2.16
N GLU A 45 2.04 12.30 -3.44
CA GLU A 45 2.78 13.13 -4.37
C GLU A 45 2.92 14.52 -3.75
N ALA A 46 4.13 15.06 -3.87
CA ALA A 46 4.70 16.19 -3.14
C ALA A 46 3.91 17.53 -3.21
N LEU A 47 2.72 17.57 -3.83
CA LEU A 47 1.88 18.76 -3.90
C LEU A 47 0.86 18.89 -2.76
N ILE A 48 0.47 17.81 -2.07
CA ILE A 48 -0.52 17.91 -0.97
C ILE A 48 0.17 18.11 0.40
N GLN A 49 1.49 17.88 0.47
CA GLN A 49 2.21 17.73 1.73
C GLN A 49 2.72 19.04 2.35
N ALA A 50 2.55 20.18 1.67
CA ALA A 50 3.11 21.46 2.13
C ALA A 50 2.41 22.03 3.39
N ASP A 51 1.18 21.61 3.72
CA ASP A 51 0.35 22.33 4.70
C ASP A 51 -0.28 21.50 5.83
N LEU A 52 0.02 20.20 5.97
CA LEU A 52 -0.45 19.42 7.12
C LEU A 52 0.63 19.31 8.19
N ILE A 53 0.63 20.28 9.12
CA ILE A 53 1.46 20.22 10.34
C ILE A 53 0.78 19.27 11.34
N TYR A 54 1.32 18.07 11.48
CA TYR A 54 0.85 17.13 12.49
C TYR A 54 1.35 17.53 13.89
N PRO A 55 0.65 17.17 14.99
CA PRO A 55 1.15 17.40 16.34
C PRO A 55 2.51 16.73 16.59
N TRP A 56 2.77 15.58 15.96
CA TRP A 56 4.03 14.87 15.99
C TRP A 56 4.21 14.05 14.71
N ILE A 57 5.47 13.75 14.37
CA ILE A 57 5.84 12.79 13.32
C ILE A 57 6.97 11.91 13.85
N ILE A 58 6.99 10.64 13.48
CA ILE A 58 8.14 9.75 13.72
C ILE A 58 8.73 9.34 12.37
N GLN A 59 9.99 9.64 12.12
CA GLN A 59 10.71 9.19 10.92
C GLN A 59 11.36 7.82 11.19
N LEU A 60 11.05 6.84 10.35
CA LEU A 60 11.60 5.49 10.42
C LEU A 60 12.85 5.31 9.54
N GLY A 61 13.00 6.13 8.50
CA GLY A 61 14.16 6.05 7.61
C GLY A 61 14.06 6.99 6.41
N ALA A 62 15.17 7.09 5.67
CA ALA A 62 15.28 7.86 4.45
C ALA A 62 16.02 7.04 3.39
N PHE A 63 15.47 6.99 2.18
CA PHE A 63 15.88 6.11 1.10
C PHE A 63 16.09 6.92 -0.19
N GLN A 64 17.02 6.46 -1.02
CA GLN A 64 17.18 6.97 -2.39
C GLN A 64 16.26 6.25 -3.38
N ASP A 65 15.89 5.02 -3.06
CA ASP A 65 14.97 4.20 -3.85
C ASP A 65 13.54 4.26 -3.29
N LEU A 66 12.55 4.36 -4.18
CA LEU A 66 11.14 4.47 -3.79
C LEU A 66 10.56 3.13 -3.35
N GLU A 67 10.96 2.03 -3.97
CA GLU A 67 10.44 0.69 -3.64
C GLU A 67 10.94 0.23 -2.27
N ASP A 68 12.18 0.55 -1.91
CA ASP A 68 12.69 0.34 -0.55
C ASP A 68 11.87 1.11 0.50
N ALA A 69 11.58 2.39 0.25
CA ALA A 69 10.75 3.21 1.13
C ALA A 69 9.32 2.65 1.25
N LYS A 70 8.70 2.26 0.13
CA LYS A 70 7.37 1.63 0.13
C LYS A 70 7.37 0.29 0.87
N SER A 71 8.42 -0.51 0.72
CA SER A 71 8.54 -1.81 1.39
C SER A 71 8.54 -1.64 2.92
N LEU A 72 9.32 -0.68 3.43
CA LEU A 72 9.32 -0.32 4.85
C LEU A 72 7.97 0.21 5.31
N ALA A 73 7.38 1.15 4.55
CA ALA A 73 6.05 1.69 4.86
C ALA A 73 5.01 0.57 5.00
N LYS A 74 4.91 -0.32 3.99
CA LYS A 74 4.00 -1.48 4.04
C LYS A 74 4.30 -2.40 5.23
N GLN A 75 5.55 -2.55 5.62
CA GLN A 75 5.92 -3.39 6.77
C GLN A 75 5.33 -2.82 8.06
N PHE A 76 5.41 -1.51 8.27
CA PHE A 76 4.89 -0.86 9.46
C PHE A 76 3.37 -0.66 9.40
N GLU A 77 2.80 -0.42 8.22
CA GLU A 77 1.36 -0.42 8.00
C GLU A 77 0.74 -1.77 8.41
N ARG A 78 1.34 -2.90 8.01
CA ARG A 78 0.90 -4.24 8.43
C ARG A 78 0.98 -4.47 9.94
N LYS A 79 1.81 -3.70 10.65
CA LYS A 79 1.91 -3.70 12.13
C LYS A 79 0.90 -2.73 12.78
N GLY A 80 0.05 -2.07 11.99
CA GLY A 80 -0.99 -1.17 12.44
C GLY A 80 -0.49 0.25 12.76
N TYR A 81 0.57 0.72 12.11
CA TYR A 81 1.01 2.11 12.20
C TYR A 81 0.44 2.92 11.02
N ASN A 82 0.04 4.17 11.25
CA ASN A 82 -0.35 5.10 10.18
C ASN A 82 0.90 5.65 9.48
N THR A 83 1.44 4.88 8.54
CA THR A 83 2.68 5.18 7.85
C THR A 83 2.45 5.80 6.48
N TYR A 84 3.34 6.69 6.07
CA TYR A 84 3.33 7.29 4.73
C TYR A 84 4.76 7.52 4.22
N VAL A 85 4.88 7.67 2.91
CA VAL A 85 6.14 8.03 2.25
C VAL A 85 6.03 9.47 1.79
N SER A 86 6.98 10.29 2.23
CA SER A 86 7.15 11.68 1.77
C SER A 86 8.39 11.76 0.89
N SER A 87 8.38 12.66 -0.09
CA SER A 87 9.55 12.88 -0.94
C SER A 87 10.02 14.33 -0.85
N LYS A 88 11.34 14.54 -0.80
CA LYS A 88 11.94 15.87 -0.82
C LYS A 88 13.21 15.85 -1.64
N ASP A 89 13.38 16.86 -2.49
CA ASP A 89 14.63 17.06 -3.19
C ASP A 89 15.67 17.65 -2.23
N PHE A 90 16.82 16.98 -2.14
CA PHE A 90 17.95 17.39 -1.32
C PHE A 90 19.21 17.38 -2.19
N SER A 91 19.80 18.56 -2.41
CA SER A 91 21.02 18.72 -3.23
C SER A 91 20.89 18.08 -4.63
N GLY A 92 19.73 18.23 -5.27
CA GLY A 92 19.46 17.69 -6.61
C GLY A 92 19.19 16.19 -6.67
N LYS A 93 19.09 15.51 -5.51
CA LYS A 93 18.67 14.11 -5.40
C LYS A 93 17.34 14.02 -4.68
N LYS A 94 16.40 13.23 -5.21
CA LYS A 94 15.15 12.94 -4.54
C LYS A 94 15.39 11.95 -3.40
N ILE A 95 14.90 12.27 -2.20
CA ILE A 95 14.96 11.40 -1.03
C ILE A 95 13.54 11.06 -0.60
N PHE A 96 13.29 9.77 -0.36
CA PHE A 96 12.02 9.24 0.12
C PHE A 96 12.12 8.94 1.62
N ARG A 97 11.31 9.61 2.44
CA ARG A 97 11.30 9.45 3.90
C ARG A 97 10.06 8.69 4.33
N VAL A 98 10.25 7.64 5.11
CA VAL A 98 9.18 6.84 5.67
C VAL A 98 8.86 7.37 7.06
N ARG A 99 7.60 7.71 7.29
CA ARG A 99 7.15 8.43 8.49
C ARG A 99 5.87 7.82 9.04
N ILE A 100 5.66 7.97 10.35
CA ILE A 100 4.43 7.68 11.07
C ILE A 100 3.82 9.02 11.49
N ARG A 101 2.51 9.15 11.28
CA ARG A 101 1.69 10.29 11.71
C ARG A 101 0.59 9.83 12.68
N PRO A 102 -0.08 10.76 13.37
CA PRO A 102 -1.27 10.45 14.16
C PRO A 102 -2.36 9.79 13.30
N SER A 103 -3.05 8.82 13.87
CA SER A 103 -4.25 8.23 13.28
C SER A 103 -5.49 9.11 13.47
N PHE A 104 -5.48 9.97 14.50
CA PHE A 104 -6.51 10.94 14.86
C PHE A 104 -5.87 12.16 15.54
N GLU A 105 -6.59 13.28 15.61
CA GLU A 105 -6.06 14.58 16.03
C GLU A 105 -5.42 14.57 17.43
N ASP A 106 -6.04 13.88 18.38
CA ASP A 106 -5.63 13.83 19.79
C ASP A 106 -4.77 12.60 20.14
N GLU A 107 -4.24 11.85 19.15
CA GLU A 107 -3.41 10.69 19.44
C GLU A 107 -2.10 11.12 20.11
N GLU A 108 -1.77 10.54 21.26
CA GLU A 108 -0.49 10.76 21.93
C GLU A 108 0.64 9.97 21.26
N VAL A 109 1.85 10.54 21.24
CA VAL A 109 3.02 9.89 20.62
C VAL A 109 3.65 8.80 21.50
N ASP A 110 3.56 8.93 22.83
CA ASP A 110 4.24 8.06 23.79
C ASP A 110 3.89 6.57 23.66
N PRO A 111 2.61 6.17 23.49
CA PRO A 111 2.26 4.77 23.27
C PRO A 111 2.90 4.20 21.98
N ILE A 112 3.05 5.03 20.94
CA ILE A 112 3.64 4.64 19.67
C ILE A 112 5.15 4.44 19.84
N ILE A 113 5.85 5.37 20.50
CA ILE A 113 7.27 5.27 20.83
C ILE A 113 7.55 3.98 21.62
N LYS A 114 6.79 3.71 22.68
CA LYS A 114 6.95 2.49 23.49
C LYS A 114 6.76 1.20 22.68
N ARG A 115 5.87 1.22 21.68
CA ARG A 115 5.68 0.06 20.77
C ARG A 115 6.88 -0.09 19.81
N LEU A 116 7.47 1.01 19.37
CA LEU A 116 8.66 0.99 18.50
C LEU A 116 9.91 0.51 19.26
N GLU A 117 10.14 1.02 20.47
CA GLU A 117 11.24 0.62 21.35
C GLU A 117 11.18 -0.87 21.71
N ARG A 118 9.99 -1.39 22.02
CA ARG A 118 9.80 -2.82 22.29
C ARG A 118 10.15 -3.70 21.09
N GLY A 119 10.02 -3.15 19.89
CA GLY A 119 10.38 -3.83 18.65
C GLY A 119 11.82 -3.61 18.20
N ASP A 120 12.63 -2.88 18.98
CA ASP A 120 14.03 -2.55 18.68
C ASP A 120 14.21 -1.88 17.30
N TYR A 121 13.27 -1.01 16.92
CA TYR A 121 13.34 -0.27 15.66
C TYR A 121 14.12 1.05 15.84
N GLU A 122 14.90 1.43 14.84
CA GLU A 122 15.48 2.77 14.76
C GLU A 122 14.42 3.79 14.32
N PHE A 123 14.35 4.93 15.01
CA PHE A 123 13.44 6.01 14.65
C PHE A 123 13.92 7.37 15.18
N GLN A 124 13.38 8.44 14.61
CA GLN A 124 13.57 9.81 15.05
C GLN A 124 12.22 10.51 15.23
N VAL A 125 11.97 11.08 16.41
CA VAL A 125 10.78 11.92 16.65
C VAL A 125 11.04 13.33 16.13
N LEU A 126 10.12 13.87 15.34
CA LEU A 126 10.19 15.20 14.73
C LEU A 126 9.14 16.12 15.35
N GLY A 127 9.58 17.24 15.93
CA GLY A 127 8.69 18.31 16.37
C GLY A 127 8.13 19.12 15.20
N LYS A 128 7.12 19.96 15.43
CA LYS A 128 6.41 20.74 14.39
C LYS A 128 7.33 21.52 13.43
N GLY A 129 8.46 22.03 13.89
CA GLY A 129 9.44 22.76 13.06
C GLY A 129 10.43 21.89 12.27
N GLN A 130 10.34 20.56 12.37
CA GLN A 130 11.28 19.61 11.78
C GLN A 130 10.60 18.59 10.83
N GLN A 131 9.29 18.75 10.58
CA GLN A 131 8.49 17.86 9.73
C GLN A 131 8.80 18.03 8.24
#